data_AF-A0A6B0GHJ8-F1
#
_entry.id   AF-A0A6B0GHJ8-F1
#
_cell.length_a   1.000
_cell.length_b   1.000
_cell.length_c   1.000
_cell.angle_alpha   90.00
_cell.angle_beta   90.00
_cell.angle_gamma   90.00
#
_symmetry.space_group_name_H-M   'P 1'
#
loop_
_entity.id
_entity.type
_entity.pdbx_description
1 polymer ?
#
loop_
_entity_poly.entity_id
_entity_poly.type
_entity_poly.pdbx_seq_one_letter_code
_entity_poly.pdbx_strand_id
1 'polypeptide(L)' 'MDAVVYQGPKEVAVEEVEEPELQHPNDVVIDITTSCICGSDLHMYEGRTA' A
#
# COMPACT_ATOMS: atom_id res chain seq x y z
N MET A 1 -7.87 -0.58 9.57
CA MET A 1 -7.19 -1.73 8.94
C MET A 1 -5.68 -1.51 8.94
N ASP A 2 -4.87 -2.56 9.03
CA ASP A 2 -3.41 -2.42 8.96
C ASP A 2 -2.94 -2.34 7.50
N ALA A 3 -2.03 -1.41 7.19
CA ALA A 3 -1.47 -1.22 5.86
C ALA A 3 0.01 -0.86 5.90
N VAL A 4 0.76 -1.27 4.85
CA VAL A 4 2.13 -0.79 4.64
C VAL A 4 2.08 0.61 4.05
N VAL A 5 2.66 1.58 4.77
CA VAL A 5 2.71 3.00 4.39
C VAL A 5 4.15 3.41 4.12
N TYR A 6 4.37 4.08 2.99
CA TYR A 6 5.66 4.67 2.63
C TYR A 6 5.83 6.02 3.34
N GLN A 7 6.91 6.16 4.11
CA GLN A 7 7.23 7.38 4.87
C GLN A 7 8.42 8.15 4.28
N GLY A 8 9.27 7.47 3.49
CA GLY A 8 10.42 8.09 2.85
C GLY A 8 11.40 7.07 2.28
N PRO A 9 12.50 7.51 1.65
CA PRO A 9 13.51 6.60 1.14
C PRO A 9 14.03 5.69 2.25
N LYS A 10 13.85 4.38 2.04
CA LYS A 10 14.19 3.28 2.94
C LYS A 10 13.33 3.20 4.20
N GLU A 11 12.22 3.93 4.26
CA GLU A 11 11.34 4.03 5.42
C GLU A 11 9.90 3.66 5.05
N VAL A 12 9.46 2.54 5.60
CA VAL A 12 8.08 2.05 5.51
C VAL A 12 7.65 1.53 6.88
N ALA A 13 6.39 1.71 7.21
CA ALA A 13 5.80 1.22 8.46
C ALA A 13 4.47 0.51 8.19
N VAL A 14 4.07 -0.35 9.13
CA VAL A 14 2.68 -0.81 9.18
C VAL A 14 1.92 0.16 10.08
N GLU A 15 0.88 0.77 9.55
CA GLU A 15 0.05 1.75 10.25
C GLU A 15 -1.42 1.35 10.20
N GLU A 16 -2.18 1.76 11.21
CA GLU A 16 -3.63 1.63 11.22
C GLU A 16 -4.23 2.77 10.38
N VAL A 17 -4.93 2.40 9.31
CA VAL A 17 -5.59 3.32 8.38
C VAL A 17 -7.10 3.06 8.33
N GLU A 18 -7.87 4.02 7.84
CA GLU A 18 -9.32 3.88 7.68
C GLU A 18 -9.66 2.72 6.72
N GLU A 19 -10.80 2.07 6.93
CA GLU A 19 -11.28 1.05 6.00
C GLU A 19 -11.68 1.70 4.67
N PRO A 20 -11.45 1.03 3.52
CA PRO A 20 -11.79 1.58 2.23
C PRO A 20 -13.31 1.64 2.04
N GLU A 21 -13.78 2.77 1.51
CA GLU A 21 -15.17 2.96 1.12
C GLU A 21 -15.34 2.87 -0.40
N LEU A 22 -16.52 2.41 -0.85
CA LEU A 22 -16.87 2.37 -2.27
C LEU A 22 -17.11 3.79 -2.78
N GLN A 23 -16.42 4.20 -3.86
CA GLN A 23 -16.54 5.55 -4.43
C GLN A 23 -17.32 5.56 -5.74
N HIS A 24 -17.27 4.46 -6.49
CA HIS A 24 -17.97 4.29 -7.76
C HIS A 24 -18.84 3.02 -7.75
N PRO A 25 -19.97 2.98 -8.49
CA PRO A 25 -20.86 1.82 -8.54
C PRO A 25 -20.24 0.47 -8.94
N ASN A 26 -19.02 0.48 -9.47
CA ASN A 26 -18.34 -0.73 -9.96
C ASN A 26 -17.15 -1.14 -9.06
N ASP A 27 -16.98 -0.49 -7.92
CA ASP A 27 -15.91 -0.82 -6.98
C ASP A 27 -16.26 -2.08 -6.17
N VAL A 28 -15.22 -2.76 -5.68
CA VAL A 28 -15.34 -3.87 -4.73
C VAL A 28 -14.29 -3.73 -3.64
N VAL A 29 -14.66 -4.07 -2.41
CA VAL A 29 -13.72 -4.22 -1.29
C VAL A 29 -13.35 -5.69 -1.16
N ILE A 30 -12.06 -5.97 -1.02
CA ILE A 30 -11.50 -7.32 -0.97
C ILE A 30 -10.77 -7.51 0.36
N ASP A 31 -11.08 -8.60 1.07
CA ASP A 31 -10.29 -9.08 2.20
C ASP A 31 -9.02 -9.77 1.67
N ILE A 32 -7.87 -9.13 1.91
CA ILE A 32 -6.58 -9.58 1.36
C ILE A 32 -6.06 -10.76 2.19
N THR A 33 -6.05 -11.95 1.58
CA THR A 33 -5.48 -13.17 2.20
C THR A 33 -3.96 -13.25 2.08
N THR A 34 -3.38 -12.69 1.02
CA THR A 34 -1.94 -12.71 0.77
C THR A 34 -1.56 -11.55 -0.15
N SER A 35 -0.43 -10.90 0.16
CA SER A 35 0.21 -9.90 -0.69
C SER A 35 1.71 -10.18 -0.78
N CYS A 36 2.35 -9.71 -1.85
CA CYS A 36 3.75 -9.95 -2.14
C CYS A 36 4.50 -8.63 -2.32
N ILE A 37 5.82 -8.67 -2.11
CA ILE A 37 6.72 -7.57 -2.47
C ILE A 37 7.22 -7.82 -3.89
N CYS A 38 7.04 -6.84 -4.76
CA CYS A 38 7.53 -6.85 -6.13
C CYS A 38 8.88 -6.11 -6.23
N GLY A 39 9.69 -6.44 -7.25
CA GLY A 39 10.89 -5.67 -7.56
C GLY A 39 10.59 -4.20 -7.90
N SER A 40 9.39 -3.90 -8.39
CA SER A 40 8.97 -2.52 -8.68
C SER A 40 8.83 -1.66 -7.42
N ASP A 41 8.52 -2.28 -6.28
CA ASP A 41 8.34 -1.56 -5.01
C ASP A 41 9.68 -0.98 -4.52
N LEU A 42 10.78 -1.61 -4.91
CA LEU A 42 12.13 -1.12 -4.64
C LEU A 42 12.42 0.23 -5.31
N HIS A 43 11.75 0.56 -6.42
CA HIS A 43 11.89 1.88 -7.03
C HIS A 43 11.39 2.98 -6.08
N MET A 44 10.24 2.76 -5.43
CA MET A 44 9.71 3.68 -4.42
C MET A 44 10.54 3.65 -3.14
N TYR A 45 10.82 2.45 -2.63
CA TYR A 45 11.58 2.27 -1.39
C TYR A 45 12.97 2.91 -1.45
N GLU A 46 13.67 2.86 -2.58
CA GLU A 46 14.99 3.48 -2.73
C GLU A 46 14.93 4.98 -3.06
N GLY A 47 13.74 5.58 -3.16
CA GLY A 47 13.56 6.99 -3.52
C GLY A 47 13.86 7.30 -4.98
N ARG A 48 13.69 6.32 -5.88
CA ARG A 48 13.97 6.43 -7.33
C ARG A 48 12.72 6.70 -8.18
N THR A 49 11.73 7.38 -7.61
CA THR A 49 10.43 7.67 -8.26
C THR A 49 10.40 8.94 -9.12
N ALA A 50 11.57 9.55 -9.37
CA ALA A 50 11.73 10.70 -10.27
C ALA A 50 11.89 10.29 -11.73
#